data_AF-A0A087DGA8-F1
#
_entry.id   AF-A0A087DGA8-F1
#
_cell.length_a   1.000
_cell.length_b   1.000
_cell.length_c   1.000
_cell.angle_alpha   90.00
_cell.angle_beta   90.00
_cell.angle_gamma   90.00
#
_symmetry.space_group_name_H-M   'P 1'
#
loop_
_entity.id
_entity.type
_entity.pdbx_description
1 polymer ?
#
loop_
_entity_poly.entity_id
_entity_poly.type
_entity_poly.pdbx_seq_one_letter_code
_entity_poly.pdbx_strand_id
1 'polypeptide(L)'
;MARPKAMHRLPPLPDDKRRELEATLGRLTKGYQDDLEALADAASARYTMEYNLSHDPTGPRWARVTGGARPCAFCVMLAGRGFVYHSEETAKLGGSFHDGHCHCTAIPGWKDDVLTPSQRESKAMYEAGKAAAGEDAPRNAELAAMRRIYPDKLSDGVTPTPNIRWSHKPIPPTADELERLSDMSITKPGDRYTPARKKDALVHWSGDDYTQINGHLFGFLDETPEIRSWIDRIDEAMHDHETRRVFTVDRLMRIDFFKINSVDDLVNVKRGDIFPHAGYAAGTTNIGGVAAGDGDRIATRILVPPGSHGVYLEPFTQHPGENEVLLPRDMKFMVDGLGTLPDGSPLVYLRMV
;
A
#
# COMPACT_ATOMS: atom_id res chain seq x y z
N MET A 1 16.44 -79.97 -20.24
CA MET A 1 15.16 -79.41 -19.72
C MET A 1 15.47 -78.47 -18.57
N ALA A 2 15.34 -77.16 -18.78
CA ALA A 2 15.57 -76.17 -17.72
C ALA A 2 14.32 -76.08 -16.82
N ARG A 3 14.48 -76.28 -15.50
CA ARG A 3 13.41 -76.09 -14.51
C ARG A 3 13.10 -74.59 -14.36
N PRO A 4 11.82 -74.19 -14.25
CA PRO A 4 11.48 -72.78 -14.05
C PRO A 4 11.93 -72.31 -12.66
N LYS A 5 12.49 -71.09 -12.59
CA LYS A 5 12.89 -70.44 -11.32
C LYS A 5 11.65 -70.24 -10.44
N ALA A 6 11.75 -70.68 -9.19
CA ALA A 6 10.71 -70.51 -8.19
C ALA A 6 10.42 -69.01 -7.95
N MET A 7 9.18 -68.58 -8.18
CA MET A 7 8.71 -67.25 -7.75
C MET A 7 8.78 -67.20 -6.22
N HIS A 8 9.59 -66.29 -5.68
CA HIS A 8 9.62 -66.01 -4.25
C HIS A 8 8.27 -65.42 -3.84
N ARG A 9 7.45 -66.19 -3.11
CA ARG A 9 6.23 -65.68 -2.51
C ARG A 9 6.64 -64.84 -1.30
N LEU A 10 6.26 -63.57 -1.29
CA LEU A 10 6.39 -62.72 -0.10
C LEU A 10 5.62 -63.37 1.06
N PRO A 11 6.15 -63.30 2.30
CA PRO A 11 5.45 -63.81 3.46
C PRO A 11 4.13 -63.05 3.67
N PRO A 12 3.08 -63.72 4.20
CA PRO A 12 1.81 -63.06 4.48
C PRO A 12 1.99 -61.93 5.48
N LEU A 13 1.27 -60.83 5.27
CA LEU A 13 1.25 -59.70 6.20
C LEU A 13 0.78 -60.15 7.59
N PRO A 14 1.50 -59.77 8.66
CA PRO A 14 1.05 -59.98 10.04
C PRO A 14 -0.35 -59.41 10.29
N ASP A 15 -1.15 -60.08 11.15
CA ASP A 15 -2.57 -59.76 11.35
C ASP A 15 -2.80 -58.37 11.97
N ASP A 16 -1.88 -57.88 12.81
CA ASP A 16 -1.88 -56.51 13.32
C ASP A 16 -1.70 -55.49 12.18
N LYS A 17 -0.72 -55.72 11.30
CA LYS A 17 -0.48 -54.87 10.12
C LYS A 17 -1.63 -54.91 9.12
N ARG A 18 -2.26 -56.08 8.94
CA ARG A 18 -3.47 -56.22 8.13
C ARG A 18 -4.63 -55.40 8.69
N ARG A 19 -4.91 -55.52 9.99
CA ARG A 19 -5.99 -54.75 10.66
C ARG A 19 -5.73 -53.25 10.62
N GLU A 20 -4.48 -52.82 10.82
CA GLU A 20 -4.08 -51.41 10.70
C GLU A 20 -4.31 -50.87 9.28
N LEU A 21 -3.97 -51.67 8.26
CA LEU A 21 -4.18 -51.33 6.86
C LEU A 21 -5.67 -51.27 6.51
N GLU A 22 -6.47 -52.25 6.94
CA GLU A 22 -7.92 -52.29 6.73
C GLU A 22 -8.62 -51.09 7.39
N ALA A 23 -8.25 -50.74 8.63
CA ALA A 23 -8.78 -49.57 9.31
C ALA A 23 -8.40 -48.27 8.61
N THR A 24 -7.17 -48.17 8.10
CA THR A 24 -6.70 -46.99 7.35
C THR A 24 -7.41 -46.87 6.01
N LEU A 25 -7.55 -47.96 5.27
CA LEU A 25 -8.29 -48.00 4.01
C LEU A 25 -9.77 -47.65 4.23
N GLY A 26 -10.39 -48.16 5.29
CA GLY A 26 -11.77 -47.82 5.66
C GLY A 26 -11.95 -46.33 5.95
N ARG A 27 -11.04 -45.72 6.71
CA ARG A 27 -11.06 -44.27 6.97
C ARG A 27 -10.88 -43.45 5.71
N LEU A 28 -9.93 -43.80 4.85
CA LEU A 28 -9.68 -43.08 3.59
C LEU A 28 -10.85 -43.20 2.62
N THR A 29 -11.45 -44.40 2.51
CA THR A 29 -12.60 -44.64 1.63
C THR A 29 -13.81 -43.85 2.12
N LYS A 30 -14.07 -43.86 3.43
CA LYS A 30 -15.15 -43.06 4.01
C LYS A 30 -14.92 -41.57 3.80
N GLY A 31 -13.72 -41.05 4.08
CA GLY A 31 -13.39 -39.64 3.84
C GLY A 31 -13.60 -39.24 2.38
N TYR A 32 -13.18 -40.09 1.44
CA TYR A 32 -13.41 -39.86 0.01
C TYR A 32 -14.91 -39.86 -0.37
N GLN A 33 -15.70 -40.75 0.22
CA GLN A 33 -17.15 -40.78 0.01
C GLN A 33 -17.84 -39.53 0.57
N ASP A 34 -17.49 -39.14 1.81
CA ASP A 34 -18.00 -37.93 2.46
C ASP A 34 -17.66 -36.68 1.61
N ASP A 35 -16.43 -36.59 1.08
CA ASP A 35 -16.00 -35.51 0.19
C ASP A 35 -16.79 -35.47 -1.13
N LEU A 36 -17.02 -36.64 -1.74
CA LEU A 36 -17.82 -36.75 -2.97
C LEU A 36 -19.28 -36.33 -2.75
N GLU A 37 -19.87 -36.75 -1.63
CA GLU A 37 -21.23 -36.36 -1.25
C GLU A 37 -21.32 -34.83 -1.05
N ALA A 38 -20.37 -34.24 -0.31
CA ALA A 38 -20.32 -32.80 -0.10
C ALA A 38 -20.18 -32.02 -1.42
N LEU A 39 -19.36 -32.52 -2.36
CA LEU A 39 -19.21 -31.92 -3.68
C LEU A 39 -20.49 -32.05 -4.52
N ALA A 40 -21.15 -33.22 -4.48
CA ALA A 40 -22.40 -33.45 -5.18
C ALA A 40 -23.54 -32.56 -4.67
N ASP A 41 -23.66 -32.41 -3.35
CA ASP A 41 -24.65 -31.52 -2.72
C ASP A 41 -24.39 -30.06 -3.10
N ALA A 42 -23.14 -29.61 -3.03
CA ALA A 42 -22.77 -28.26 -3.45
C ALA A 42 -23.05 -27.99 -4.93
N ALA A 43 -22.80 -28.97 -5.81
CA ALA A 43 -23.10 -28.86 -7.24
C ALA A 43 -24.62 -28.83 -7.48
N SER A 44 -25.40 -29.67 -6.79
CA SER A 44 -26.85 -29.73 -6.89
C SER A 44 -27.54 -28.44 -6.44
N ALA A 45 -27.08 -27.87 -5.32
CA ALA A 45 -27.58 -26.59 -4.81
C ALA A 45 -27.30 -25.44 -5.80
N ARG A 46 -26.10 -25.38 -6.38
CA ARG A 46 -25.75 -24.40 -7.41
C ARG A 46 -26.63 -24.54 -8.66
N TYR A 47 -26.77 -25.77 -9.16
CA TYR A 47 -27.58 -26.03 -10.35
C TYR A 47 -29.05 -25.63 -10.14
N THR A 48 -29.62 -25.93 -8.97
CA THR A 48 -31.00 -25.54 -8.64
C THR A 48 -31.15 -24.02 -8.58
N MET A 49 -30.20 -23.32 -7.96
CA MET A 49 -30.19 -21.86 -7.93
C MET A 49 -30.08 -21.25 -9.33
N GLU A 50 -29.11 -21.70 -10.13
CA GLU A 50 -28.91 -21.23 -11.51
C GLU A 50 -30.14 -21.51 -12.39
N TYR A 51 -30.74 -22.70 -12.24
CA TYR A 51 -31.97 -23.08 -12.91
C TYR A 51 -33.12 -22.13 -12.55
N ASN A 52 -33.34 -21.89 -11.26
CA ASN A 52 -34.39 -20.99 -10.80
C ASN A 52 -34.17 -19.55 -11.30
N LEU A 53 -32.95 -19.04 -11.22
CA LEU A 53 -32.61 -17.70 -11.73
C LEU A 53 -32.83 -17.58 -13.25
N SER A 54 -32.45 -18.60 -14.03
CA SER A 54 -32.62 -18.57 -15.48
C SER A 54 -34.08 -18.64 -15.94
N HIS A 55 -34.97 -19.19 -15.11
CA HIS A 55 -36.40 -19.32 -15.39
C HIS A 55 -37.27 -18.29 -14.65
N ASP A 56 -36.67 -17.43 -13.81
CA ASP A 56 -37.41 -16.40 -13.09
C ASP A 56 -37.91 -15.33 -14.08
N PRO A 57 -39.24 -15.14 -14.22
CA PRO A 57 -39.80 -14.20 -15.19
C PRO A 57 -39.50 -12.73 -14.86
N THR A 58 -39.03 -12.42 -13.65
CA THR A 58 -38.59 -11.07 -13.27
C THR A 58 -37.23 -10.68 -13.86
N GLY A 59 -36.53 -11.63 -14.51
CA GLY A 59 -35.35 -11.39 -15.30
C GLY A 59 -34.12 -10.98 -14.48
N PRO A 60 -33.67 -11.80 -13.51
CA PRO A 60 -32.49 -11.51 -12.72
C PRO A 60 -31.24 -11.34 -13.59
N ARG A 61 -30.25 -10.70 -12.99
CA ARG A 61 -28.96 -10.33 -13.57
C ARG A 61 -27.84 -10.75 -12.63
N TRP A 62 -26.62 -10.55 -13.09
CA TRP A 62 -25.42 -10.92 -12.37
C TRP A 62 -24.51 -9.69 -12.26
N ALA A 63 -23.83 -9.58 -11.12
CA ALA A 63 -22.82 -8.59 -10.84
C ALA A 63 -21.50 -9.27 -10.45
N ARG A 64 -20.42 -8.48 -10.41
CA ARG A 64 -19.19 -8.89 -9.74
C ARG A 64 -19.06 -8.18 -8.40
N VAL A 65 -18.45 -8.87 -7.45
CA VAL A 65 -18.04 -8.32 -6.16
C VAL A 65 -16.57 -8.63 -5.94
N THR A 66 -15.81 -7.65 -5.47
CA THR A 66 -14.40 -7.81 -5.15
C THR A 66 -14.22 -8.67 -3.90
N GLY A 67 -13.21 -9.54 -3.92
CA GLY A 67 -12.73 -10.23 -2.73
C GLY A 67 -11.39 -9.66 -2.27
N GLY A 68 -11.16 -9.68 -0.96
CA GLY A 68 -9.93 -9.19 -0.33
C GLY A 68 -9.92 -7.68 -0.04
N ALA A 69 -8.98 -7.25 0.82
CA ALA A 69 -8.86 -5.86 1.26
C ALA A 69 -8.34 -4.90 0.17
N ARG A 70 -7.60 -5.42 -0.82
CA ARG A 70 -7.00 -4.66 -1.92
C ARG A 70 -7.25 -5.33 -3.27
N PRO A 71 -8.46 -5.24 -3.84
CA PRO A 71 -8.74 -5.80 -5.16
C PRO A 71 -7.91 -5.11 -6.24
N CYS A 72 -7.63 -5.78 -7.36
CA CYS A 72 -6.92 -5.12 -8.47
C CYS A 72 -7.86 -4.17 -9.24
N ALA A 73 -7.28 -3.21 -9.97
CA ALA A 73 -8.03 -2.18 -10.71
C ALA A 73 -9.10 -2.78 -11.63
N PHE A 74 -8.79 -3.91 -12.27
CA PHE A 74 -9.73 -4.59 -13.16
C PHE A 74 -10.92 -5.21 -12.41
N CYS A 75 -10.67 -5.89 -11.29
CA CYS A 75 -11.75 -6.48 -10.49
C CYS A 75 -12.66 -5.34 -9.92
N VAL A 76 -12.08 -4.17 -9.55
CA VAL A 76 -12.83 -2.96 -9.14
C VAL A 76 -13.71 -2.42 -10.26
N MET A 77 -13.17 -2.29 -11.49
CA MET A 77 -13.97 -1.88 -12.64
C MET A 77 -15.18 -2.80 -12.85
N LEU A 78 -15.00 -4.12 -12.80
CA LEU A 78 -16.10 -5.06 -12.99
C LEU A 78 -17.15 -4.94 -11.89
N ALA A 79 -16.73 -4.78 -10.64
CA ALA A 79 -17.64 -4.66 -9.51
C ALA A 79 -18.46 -3.36 -9.56
N GLY A 80 -17.85 -2.26 -9.99
CA GLY A 80 -18.52 -0.97 -10.16
C GLY A 80 -19.63 -0.94 -11.22
N ARG A 81 -19.72 -1.94 -12.10
CA ARG A 81 -20.78 -2.03 -13.11
C ARG A 81 -22.14 -2.44 -12.52
N GLY A 82 -22.16 -3.18 -11.41
CA GLY A 82 -23.40 -3.71 -10.84
C GLY A 82 -23.98 -4.90 -11.60
N PHE A 83 -25.31 -5.09 -11.47
CA PHE A 83 -26.05 -6.23 -11.99
C PHE A 83 -26.37 -6.10 -13.49
N VAL A 84 -25.32 -6.10 -14.32
CA VAL A 84 -25.42 -5.87 -15.77
C VAL A 84 -25.30 -7.14 -16.62
N TYR A 85 -24.81 -8.25 -16.04
CA TYR A 85 -24.58 -9.48 -16.78
C TYR A 85 -25.86 -10.33 -16.85
N HIS A 86 -26.12 -10.94 -17.99
CA HIS A 86 -27.35 -11.71 -18.22
C HIS A 86 -27.29 -13.15 -17.68
N SER A 87 -26.07 -13.66 -17.46
CA SER A 87 -25.83 -14.98 -16.88
C SER A 87 -24.56 -14.97 -16.06
N GLU A 88 -24.43 -15.95 -15.17
CA GLU A 88 -23.19 -16.16 -14.42
C GLU A 88 -22.00 -16.35 -15.36
N GLU A 89 -22.18 -17.07 -16.46
CA GLU A 89 -21.12 -17.33 -17.44
C GLU A 89 -20.60 -16.03 -18.06
N THR A 90 -21.50 -15.13 -18.46
CA THR A 90 -21.12 -13.79 -18.95
C THR A 90 -20.46 -12.92 -17.86
N ALA A 91 -20.75 -13.17 -16.59
CA ALA A 91 -20.10 -12.50 -15.46
C ALA A 91 -18.74 -13.13 -15.09
N LYS A 92 -18.54 -14.43 -15.38
CA LYS A 92 -17.28 -15.15 -15.15
C LYS A 92 -16.20 -14.78 -16.16
N LEU A 93 -16.60 -14.29 -17.34
CA LEU A 93 -15.70 -13.89 -18.44
C LEU A 93 -14.82 -15.05 -18.98
N GLY A 94 -15.11 -16.30 -18.61
CA GLY A 94 -14.36 -17.50 -19.02
C GLY A 94 -13.12 -17.81 -18.17
N GLY A 95 -12.67 -19.07 -18.20
CA GLY A 95 -11.61 -19.60 -17.31
C GLY A 95 -10.18 -19.12 -17.57
N SER A 96 -9.93 -18.40 -18.66
CA SER A 96 -8.60 -17.86 -19.02
C SER A 96 -8.36 -16.42 -18.53
N PHE A 97 -9.33 -15.81 -17.86
CA PHE A 97 -9.20 -14.43 -17.39
C PHE A 97 -8.37 -14.36 -16.10
N HIS A 98 -7.24 -13.64 -16.15
CA HIS A 98 -6.41 -13.21 -15.00
C HIS A 98 -5.65 -14.29 -14.23
N ASP A 99 -4.96 -15.20 -14.91
CA ASP A 99 -3.83 -16.01 -14.40
C ASP A 99 -3.96 -16.63 -12.98
N GLY A 100 -5.20 -16.76 -12.46
CA GLY A 100 -5.50 -17.21 -11.11
C GLY A 100 -5.38 -16.16 -9.99
N HIS A 101 -5.01 -14.91 -10.27
CA HIS A 101 -4.73 -13.90 -9.24
C HIS A 101 -5.89 -12.93 -8.92
N CYS A 102 -7.01 -12.97 -9.65
CA CYS A 102 -8.19 -12.14 -9.32
C CYS A 102 -9.12 -12.86 -8.33
N HIS A 103 -9.51 -12.16 -7.27
CA HIS A 103 -10.38 -12.68 -6.21
C HIS A 103 -11.82 -12.15 -6.27
N CYS A 104 -12.31 -11.70 -7.43
CA CYS A 104 -13.73 -11.30 -7.53
C CYS A 104 -14.65 -12.49 -7.86
N THR A 105 -15.89 -12.42 -7.38
CA THR A 105 -16.90 -13.47 -7.52
C THR A 105 -18.12 -12.93 -8.25
N ALA A 106 -18.78 -13.77 -9.07
CA ALA A 106 -20.06 -13.44 -9.67
C ALA A 106 -21.19 -13.71 -8.67
N ILE A 107 -22.10 -12.76 -8.52
CA ILE A 107 -23.28 -12.91 -7.66
C ILE A 107 -24.57 -12.59 -8.43
N PRO A 108 -25.66 -13.31 -8.17
CA PRO A 108 -26.97 -13.02 -8.77
C PRO A 108 -27.69 -11.89 -8.01
N GLY A 109 -28.61 -11.21 -8.69
CA GLY A 109 -29.50 -10.19 -8.15
C GLY A 109 -30.39 -9.60 -9.23
N TRP A 110 -30.99 -8.44 -9.00
CA TRP A 110 -31.84 -7.73 -9.95
C TRP A 110 -31.19 -6.47 -10.50
N LYS A 111 -31.61 -6.05 -11.69
CA LYS A 111 -31.04 -4.88 -12.38
C LYS A 111 -31.08 -3.60 -11.52
N ASP A 112 -32.15 -3.45 -10.75
CA ASP A 112 -32.40 -2.27 -9.91
C ASP A 112 -31.94 -2.49 -8.45
N ASP A 113 -31.24 -3.59 -8.15
CA ASP A 113 -30.68 -3.81 -6.83
C ASP A 113 -29.69 -2.70 -6.48
N VAL A 114 -29.81 -2.22 -5.25
CA VAL A 114 -28.93 -1.20 -4.71
C VAL A 114 -27.52 -1.77 -4.59
N LEU A 115 -26.56 -1.16 -5.30
CA LEU A 115 -25.15 -1.49 -5.15
C LEU A 115 -24.77 -1.48 -3.67
N THR A 116 -24.07 -2.53 -3.23
CA THR A 116 -23.49 -2.56 -1.89
C THR A 116 -22.54 -1.37 -1.68
N PRO A 117 -22.25 -0.95 -0.44
CA PRO A 117 -21.28 0.12 -0.18
C PRO A 117 -19.94 -0.09 -0.90
N SER A 118 -19.42 -1.32 -0.92
CA SER A 118 -18.18 -1.68 -1.61
C SER A 118 -18.28 -1.55 -3.14
N GLN A 119 -19.42 -1.93 -3.74
CA GLN A 119 -19.63 -1.73 -5.18
C GLN A 119 -19.81 -0.25 -5.53
N ARG A 120 -20.41 0.55 -4.65
CA ARG A 120 -20.48 2.02 -4.84
C ARG A 120 -19.10 2.66 -4.79
N GLU A 121 -18.25 2.26 -3.84
CA GLU A 121 -16.85 2.70 -3.80
C GLU A 121 -16.12 2.28 -5.08
N SER A 122 -16.30 1.02 -5.51
CA SER A 122 -15.69 0.51 -6.75
C SER A 122 -16.13 1.30 -7.98
N LYS A 123 -17.41 1.66 -8.06
CA LYS A 123 -17.96 2.51 -9.11
C LYS A 123 -17.32 3.90 -9.10
N ALA A 124 -17.23 4.54 -7.93
CA ALA A 124 -16.61 5.85 -7.78
C ALA A 124 -15.12 5.83 -8.18
N MET A 125 -14.36 4.81 -7.77
CA MET A 125 -12.97 4.65 -8.16
C MET A 125 -12.81 4.50 -9.68
N TYR A 126 -13.67 3.71 -10.32
CA TYR A 126 -13.64 3.55 -11.77
C TYR A 126 -14.03 4.85 -12.51
N GLU A 127 -15.01 5.59 -12.01
CA GLU A 127 -15.41 6.88 -12.57
C GLU A 127 -14.28 7.93 -12.47
N ALA A 128 -13.57 7.99 -11.34
CA ALA A 128 -12.39 8.81 -11.19
C ALA A 128 -11.28 8.42 -12.18
N GLY A 129 -11.07 7.11 -12.39
CA GLY A 129 -10.14 6.60 -13.40
C GLY A 129 -10.49 7.05 -14.82
N LYS A 130 -11.76 6.94 -15.23
CA LYS A 130 -12.23 7.43 -16.53
C LYS A 130 -12.04 8.93 -16.68
N ALA A 131 -12.41 9.70 -15.66
CA ALA A 131 -12.27 11.16 -15.68
C ALA A 131 -10.81 11.58 -15.84
N ALA A 132 -9.88 10.91 -15.16
CA ALA A 132 -8.45 11.18 -15.28
C ALA A 132 -7.84 10.71 -16.61
N ALA A 133 -8.39 9.67 -17.23
CA ALA A 133 -7.91 9.18 -18.53
C ALA A 133 -8.33 10.08 -19.70
N GLY A 134 -9.51 10.71 -19.63
CA GLY A 134 -10.07 11.53 -20.70
C GLY A 134 -10.90 10.75 -21.72
N GLU A 135 -11.65 11.46 -22.58
CA GLU A 135 -12.63 10.86 -23.51
C GLU A 135 -11.99 10.03 -24.63
N ASP A 136 -10.80 10.42 -25.11
CA ASP A 136 -10.07 9.76 -26.21
C ASP A 136 -8.93 8.85 -25.72
N ALA A 137 -9.03 8.38 -24.47
CA ALA A 137 -7.95 7.63 -23.85
C ALA A 137 -7.74 6.24 -24.50
N PRO A 138 -6.48 5.76 -24.62
CA PRO A 138 -6.22 4.44 -25.16
C PRO A 138 -6.79 3.35 -24.25
N ARG A 139 -6.98 2.15 -24.80
CA ARG A 139 -7.51 0.99 -24.07
C ARG A 139 -6.80 0.80 -22.72
N ASN A 140 -7.58 0.62 -21.65
CA ASN A 140 -7.15 0.42 -20.26
C ASN A 140 -6.48 1.65 -19.60
N ALA A 141 -6.49 2.83 -20.22
CA ALA A 141 -5.96 4.05 -19.62
C ALA A 141 -6.66 4.41 -18.30
N GLU A 142 -7.97 4.16 -18.21
CA GLU A 142 -8.77 4.33 -17.02
C GLU A 142 -8.30 3.44 -15.86
N LEU A 143 -7.91 2.19 -16.14
CA LEU A 143 -7.34 1.29 -15.13
C LEU A 143 -5.92 1.72 -14.75
N ALA A 144 -5.12 2.21 -15.70
CA ALA A 144 -3.81 2.77 -15.41
C ALA A 144 -3.93 4.03 -14.52
N ALA A 145 -4.91 4.89 -14.78
CA ALA A 145 -5.21 6.04 -13.95
C ALA A 145 -5.65 5.60 -12.54
N MET A 146 -6.57 4.64 -12.43
CA MET A 146 -7.00 4.10 -11.12
C MET A 146 -5.82 3.63 -10.27
N ARG A 147 -4.86 2.89 -10.86
CA ARG A 147 -3.67 2.40 -10.15
C ARG A 147 -2.84 3.52 -9.54
N ARG A 148 -2.82 4.70 -10.17
CA ARG A 148 -2.08 5.89 -9.71
C ARG A 148 -2.88 6.76 -8.74
N ILE A 149 -4.20 6.82 -8.90
CA ILE A 149 -5.10 7.56 -8.00
C ILE A 149 -5.28 6.81 -6.68
N TYR A 150 -5.30 5.47 -6.73
CA TYR A 150 -5.58 4.61 -5.58
C TYR A 150 -4.49 3.55 -5.33
N PRO A 151 -3.21 3.95 -5.23
CA PRO A 151 -2.10 3.00 -5.14
C PRO A 151 -2.19 2.07 -3.92
N ASP A 152 -2.77 2.53 -2.80
CA ASP A 152 -2.86 1.75 -1.56
C ASP A 152 -4.16 0.95 -1.42
N LYS A 153 -5.19 1.29 -2.20
CA LYS A 153 -6.46 0.53 -2.22
C LYS A 153 -6.44 -0.62 -3.21
N LEU A 154 -5.49 -0.60 -4.15
CA LEU A 154 -5.39 -1.59 -5.22
C LEU A 154 -4.17 -2.50 -4.98
N SER A 155 -4.31 -3.80 -5.22
CA SER A 155 -3.17 -4.73 -5.15
C SER A 155 -2.16 -4.51 -6.26
N ASP A 156 -2.61 -4.01 -7.41
CA ASP A 156 -1.79 -3.62 -8.56
C ASP A 156 -1.63 -2.09 -8.66
N GLY A 157 -1.77 -1.39 -7.52
CA GLY A 157 -1.55 0.04 -7.40
C GLY A 157 -0.12 0.43 -7.80
N VAL A 158 0.03 1.59 -8.42
CA VAL A 158 1.31 2.13 -8.89
C VAL A 158 1.54 3.46 -8.20
N THR A 159 2.51 3.49 -7.28
CA THR A 159 2.97 4.75 -6.67
C THR A 159 3.86 5.46 -7.70
N PRO A 160 3.48 6.65 -8.19
CA PRO A 160 4.30 7.40 -9.13
C PRO A 160 5.71 7.62 -8.57
N THR A 161 6.74 7.34 -9.35
CA THR A 161 8.12 7.61 -8.94
C THR A 161 8.65 8.73 -9.81
N PRO A 162 9.12 9.85 -9.23
CA PRO A 162 9.83 10.87 -9.99
C PRO A 162 11.01 10.26 -10.74
N ASN A 163 11.06 10.47 -12.07
CA ASN A 163 12.12 9.93 -12.92
C ASN A 163 13.42 10.74 -12.77
N ILE A 164 14.03 10.65 -11.59
CA ILE A 164 15.27 11.33 -11.23
C ILE A 164 16.37 10.29 -11.15
N ARG A 165 17.36 10.40 -12.05
CA ARG A 165 18.62 9.66 -11.94
C ARG A 165 19.44 10.27 -10.82
N TRP A 166 19.80 9.45 -9.85
CA TRP A 166 20.54 9.88 -8.68
C TRP A 166 21.68 8.91 -8.41
N SER A 167 22.86 9.44 -8.12
CA SER A 167 24.10 8.67 -7.89
C SER A 167 24.33 8.32 -6.42
N HIS A 168 23.34 8.56 -5.55
CA HIS A 168 23.42 8.42 -4.08
C HIS A 168 24.36 9.41 -3.37
N LYS A 169 25.06 10.26 -4.12
CA LYS A 169 25.80 11.39 -3.57
C LYS A 169 24.84 12.43 -2.96
N PRO A 170 25.26 13.13 -1.88
CA PRO A 170 24.46 14.23 -1.36
C PRO A 170 24.27 15.31 -2.41
N ILE A 171 23.07 15.87 -2.46
CA ILE A 171 22.71 17.03 -3.28
C ILE A 171 22.28 18.14 -2.28
N PRO A 172 23.19 19.05 -1.89
CA PRO A 172 22.83 20.10 -0.95
C PRO A 172 21.80 21.05 -1.58
N PRO A 173 20.76 21.48 -0.84
CA PRO A 173 19.86 22.52 -1.32
C PRO A 173 20.62 23.85 -1.50
N THR A 174 20.22 24.63 -2.51
CA THR A 174 20.80 25.95 -2.77
C THR A 174 20.34 26.96 -1.72
N ALA A 175 21.12 28.01 -1.46
CA ALA A 175 20.75 29.08 -0.53
C ALA A 175 19.36 29.68 -0.86
N ASP A 176 19.11 30.03 -2.13
CA ASP A 176 17.80 30.54 -2.58
C ASP A 176 16.64 29.55 -2.34
N GLU A 177 16.93 28.24 -2.36
CA GLU A 177 15.90 27.23 -2.10
C GLU A 177 15.59 27.19 -0.60
N LEU A 178 16.62 27.23 0.26
CA LEU A 178 16.44 27.30 1.71
C LEU A 178 15.74 28.60 2.15
N GLU A 179 16.11 29.74 1.57
CA GLU A 179 15.45 31.03 1.82
C GLU A 179 13.95 30.90 1.50
N ARG A 180 13.62 30.41 0.31
CA ARG A 180 12.23 30.22 -0.11
C ARG A 180 11.47 29.19 0.73
N LEU A 181 12.12 28.11 1.15
CA LEU A 181 11.51 27.10 2.04
C LEU A 181 11.36 27.59 3.48
N SER A 182 11.90 28.75 3.83
CA SER A 182 11.75 29.36 5.17
C SER A 182 10.98 30.69 5.16
N ASP A 183 10.53 31.15 3.99
CA ASP A 183 9.80 32.41 3.84
C ASP A 183 8.36 32.29 4.33
N MET A 184 8.19 32.48 5.63
CA MET A 184 6.88 32.45 6.26
C MET A 184 5.98 33.64 5.90
N SER A 185 6.45 34.63 5.12
CA SER A 185 5.63 35.77 4.69
C SER A 185 4.66 35.42 3.54
N ILE A 186 4.84 34.26 2.92
CA ILE A 186 4.01 33.76 1.84
C ILE A 186 2.54 33.62 2.30
N THR A 187 1.64 34.12 1.44
CA THR A 187 0.20 33.94 1.58
C THR A 187 -0.38 33.52 0.25
N LYS A 188 -1.28 32.52 0.25
CA LYS A 188 -2.01 32.09 -0.93
C LYS A 188 -3.49 32.46 -0.84
N PRO A 189 -4.16 32.67 -1.99
CA PRO A 189 -5.60 32.82 -2.01
C PRO A 189 -6.28 31.60 -1.38
N GLY A 190 -7.04 31.81 -0.32
CA GLY A 190 -7.74 30.74 0.40
C GLY A 190 -7.07 30.28 1.70
N ASP A 191 -5.91 30.85 2.07
CA ASP A 191 -5.28 30.58 3.37
C ASP A 191 -6.26 30.83 4.54
N ARG A 192 -6.35 29.86 5.44
CA ARG A 192 -7.16 29.93 6.66
C ARG A 192 -6.40 30.58 7.81
N TYR A 193 -5.07 30.51 7.79
CA TYR A 193 -4.21 30.93 8.88
C TYR A 193 -3.24 32.03 8.44
N THR A 194 -2.98 32.96 9.34
CA THR A 194 -1.98 34.00 9.10
C THR A 194 -0.56 33.41 9.07
N PRO A 195 0.38 34.05 8.36
CA PRO A 195 1.83 33.80 8.46
C PRO A 195 2.33 33.51 9.88
N ALA A 196 1.93 34.35 10.85
CA ALA A 196 2.33 34.22 12.24
C ALA A 196 1.81 32.93 12.88
N ARG A 197 0.56 32.52 12.59
CA ARG A 197 -0.03 31.28 13.12
C ARG A 197 0.58 30.02 12.51
N LYS A 198 0.90 30.07 11.21
CA LYS A 198 1.62 29.00 10.50
C LYS A 198 3.02 28.82 11.10
N LYS A 199 3.76 29.93 11.27
CA LYS A 199 5.08 29.94 11.90
C LYS A 199 5.04 29.43 13.34
N ASP A 200 4.10 29.89 14.15
CA ASP A 200 3.91 29.45 15.54
C ASP A 200 3.78 27.91 15.63
N ALA A 201 2.97 27.29 14.78
CA ALA A 201 2.82 25.83 14.77
C ALA A 201 4.12 25.09 14.42
N LEU A 202 4.94 25.64 13.51
CA LEU A 202 6.25 25.08 13.14
C LEU A 202 7.30 25.28 14.24
N VAL A 203 7.27 26.40 14.96
CA VAL A 203 8.12 26.63 16.14
C VAL A 203 7.76 25.61 17.21
N HIS A 204 6.47 25.43 17.51
CA HIS A 204 5.98 24.40 18.43
C HIS A 204 6.43 23.00 18.02
N TRP A 205 6.28 22.65 16.74
CA TRP A 205 6.78 21.40 16.18
C TRP A 205 8.26 21.18 16.49
N SER A 206 9.11 22.19 16.25
CA SER A 206 10.57 22.10 16.45
C SER A 206 11.01 21.99 17.91
N GLY A 207 10.09 22.04 18.87
CA GLY A 207 10.36 21.75 20.29
C GLY A 207 9.96 20.31 20.63
N ASP A 208 9.11 20.13 21.63
CA ASP A 208 8.69 18.81 22.12
C ASP A 208 7.33 18.33 21.54
N ASP A 209 6.55 19.23 20.94
CA ASP A 209 5.16 18.94 20.52
C ASP A 209 5.06 17.99 19.32
N TYR A 210 6.17 17.76 18.59
CA TYR A 210 6.22 16.74 17.55
C TYR A 210 5.79 15.36 18.08
N THR A 211 6.03 15.07 19.35
CA THR A 211 5.66 13.80 19.99
C THR A 211 4.14 13.58 20.02
N GLN A 212 3.37 14.62 20.31
CA GLN A 212 1.90 14.57 20.34
C GLN A 212 1.34 14.48 18.91
N ILE A 213 1.86 15.33 18.01
CA ILE A 213 1.40 15.39 16.61
C ILE A 213 1.70 14.07 15.90
N ASN A 214 2.96 13.61 15.91
CA ASN A 214 3.31 12.34 15.29
C ASN A 214 2.75 11.14 16.08
N GLY A 215 2.60 11.23 17.40
CA GLY A 215 1.92 10.22 18.19
C GLY A 215 0.50 9.96 17.67
N HIS A 216 -0.24 11.02 17.35
CA HIS A 216 -1.54 10.89 16.70
C HIS A 216 -1.43 10.36 15.26
N LEU A 217 -0.57 10.95 14.43
CA LEU A 217 -0.46 10.58 13.01
C LEU A 217 -0.02 9.12 12.80
N PHE A 218 0.76 8.56 13.73
CA PHE A 218 1.13 7.13 13.72
C PHE A 218 0.11 6.22 14.40
N GLY A 219 -0.99 6.77 14.93
CA GLY A 219 -2.09 6.01 15.54
C GLY A 219 -1.86 5.60 17.00
N PHE A 220 -0.89 6.21 17.70
CA PHE A 220 -0.62 5.94 19.11
C PHE A 220 -1.44 6.81 20.06
N LEU A 221 -1.92 7.98 19.58
CA LEU A 221 -2.71 8.92 20.35
C LEU A 221 -4.03 9.25 19.63
N ASP A 222 -5.09 9.47 20.38
CA ASP A 222 -6.34 9.99 19.85
C ASP A 222 -6.19 11.46 19.42
N GLU A 223 -7.00 11.86 18.45
CA GLU A 223 -7.02 13.25 17.99
C GLU A 223 -7.67 14.17 19.03
N THR A 224 -6.97 15.23 19.44
CA THR A 224 -7.56 16.33 20.20
C THR A 224 -7.82 17.55 19.30
N PRO A 225 -8.71 18.48 19.68
CA PRO A 225 -8.90 19.73 18.95
C PRO A 225 -7.59 20.52 18.76
N GLU A 226 -6.70 20.45 19.74
CA GLU A 226 -5.41 21.10 19.67
C GLU A 226 -4.49 20.38 18.67
N ILE A 227 -4.35 19.05 18.74
CA ILE A 227 -3.60 18.23 17.75
C ILE A 227 -4.06 18.54 16.33
N ARG A 228 -5.38 18.53 16.10
CA ARG A 228 -5.97 18.89 14.80
C ARG A 228 -5.54 20.29 14.37
N SER A 229 -5.61 21.27 15.27
CA SER A 229 -5.24 22.66 15.00
C SER A 229 -3.76 22.82 14.64
N TRP A 230 -2.83 22.11 15.29
CA TRP A 230 -1.42 22.12 14.88
C TRP A 230 -1.23 21.50 13.50
N ILE A 231 -1.86 20.34 13.24
CA ILE A 231 -1.79 19.66 11.94
C ILE A 231 -2.31 20.58 10.82
N ASP A 232 -3.49 21.19 10.99
CA ASP A 232 -4.08 22.09 10.01
C ASP A 232 -3.16 23.27 9.64
N ARG A 233 -2.47 23.85 10.63
CA ARG A 233 -1.55 24.98 10.44
C ARG A 233 -0.24 24.57 9.78
N ILE A 234 0.31 23.41 10.14
CA ILE A 234 1.54 22.87 9.53
C ILE A 234 1.25 22.43 8.10
N ASP A 235 0.12 21.78 7.82
CA ASP A 235 -0.28 21.37 6.47
C ASP A 235 -0.45 22.59 5.54
N GLU A 236 -1.08 23.67 6.01
CA GLU A 236 -1.21 24.90 5.22
C GLU A 236 0.16 25.56 4.99
N ALA A 237 1.04 25.58 6.01
CA ALA A 237 2.42 26.03 5.84
C ALA A 237 3.17 25.18 4.80
N MET A 238 3.07 23.85 4.86
CA MET A 238 3.68 22.95 3.88
C MET A 238 3.18 23.23 2.47
N HIS A 239 1.88 23.45 2.31
CA HIS A 239 1.28 23.76 1.02
C HIS A 239 1.87 25.03 0.39
N ASP A 240 2.25 26.02 1.20
CA ASP A 240 2.89 27.24 0.72
C ASP A 240 4.32 27.05 0.22
N HIS A 241 5.01 26.03 0.72
CA HIS A 241 6.44 25.81 0.52
C HIS A 241 6.71 24.60 -0.37
N GLU A 242 6.34 24.70 -1.65
CA GLU A 242 6.60 23.66 -2.66
C GLU A 242 8.08 23.65 -3.08
N THR A 243 8.80 22.54 -2.99
CA THR A 243 10.19 22.38 -3.46
C THR A 243 10.33 22.65 -4.97
N ARG A 244 11.36 23.38 -5.39
CA ARG A 244 11.63 23.72 -6.80
C ARG A 244 12.82 23.00 -7.38
N ARG A 245 13.71 22.51 -6.51
CA ARG A 245 14.93 21.79 -6.91
C ARG A 245 14.95 20.41 -6.31
N VAL A 246 15.68 19.51 -6.97
CA VAL A 246 16.07 18.25 -6.35
C VAL A 246 17.16 18.53 -5.32
N PHE A 247 17.02 17.97 -4.13
CA PHE A 247 18.05 17.98 -3.09
C PHE A 247 17.94 16.71 -2.25
N THR A 248 18.88 16.52 -1.33
CA THR A 248 18.85 15.43 -0.36
C THR A 248 18.85 15.97 1.06
N VAL A 249 18.13 15.29 1.93
CA VAL A 249 18.24 15.45 3.38
C VAL A 249 18.63 14.13 4.00
N ASP A 250 19.42 14.18 5.07
CA ASP A 250 19.78 12.98 5.84
C ASP A 250 18.93 12.93 7.12
N ARG A 251 18.66 11.72 7.62
CA ARG A 251 17.89 11.49 8.86
C ARG A 251 18.30 10.17 9.49
N LEU A 252 18.40 10.14 10.82
CA LEU A 252 18.51 8.89 11.57
C LEU A 252 17.11 8.30 11.81
N MET A 253 16.69 7.39 10.93
CA MET A 253 15.41 6.69 11.05
C MET A 253 15.52 5.51 11.99
N ARG A 254 14.46 5.21 12.74
CA ARG A 254 14.37 3.97 13.52
C ARG A 254 14.40 2.76 12.58
N ILE A 255 15.04 1.68 13.01
CA ILE A 255 15.14 0.47 12.18
C ILE A 255 13.78 -0.22 11.95
N ASP A 256 12.85 -0.10 12.90
CA ASP A 256 11.49 -0.67 12.79
C ASP A 256 10.65 -0.06 11.65
N PHE A 257 11.01 1.14 11.17
CA PHE A 257 10.46 1.73 9.96
C PHE A 257 10.63 0.79 8.76
N PHE A 258 11.79 0.15 8.65
CA PHE A 258 12.12 -0.81 7.60
C PHE A 258 11.62 -2.23 7.87
N LYS A 259 10.82 -2.43 8.92
CA LYS A 259 10.30 -3.74 9.35
C LYS A 259 11.41 -4.76 9.65
N ILE A 260 12.53 -4.27 10.18
CA ILE A 260 13.66 -5.08 10.64
C ILE A 260 13.88 -4.91 12.15
N ASN A 261 14.52 -5.90 12.78
CA ASN A 261 14.74 -5.92 14.22
C ASN A 261 16.19 -5.63 14.62
N SER A 262 17.12 -5.69 13.65
CA SER A 262 18.52 -5.35 13.84
C SER A 262 19.09 -4.71 12.56
N VAL A 263 20.24 -4.04 12.69
CA VAL A 263 20.97 -3.49 11.53
C VAL A 263 21.45 -4.61 10.59
N ASP A 264 21.75 -5.80 11.11
CA ASP A 264 22.19 -6.94 10.30
C ASP A 264 21.09 -7.43 9.32
N ASP A 265 19.83 -7.19 9.65
CA ASP A 265 18.67 -7.54 8.81
C ASP A 265 18.50 -6.62 7.60
N LEU A 266 19.30 -5.56 7.44
CA LEU A 266 19.23 -4.64 6.28
C LEU A 266 19.40 -5.36 4.94
N VAL A 267 20.07 -6.52 4.93
CA VAL A 267 20.18 -7.37 3.74
C VAL A 267 18.82 -7.80 3.18
N ASN A 268 17.76 -7.75 4.00
CA ASN A 268 16.40 -8.07 3.61
C ASN A 268 15.66 -6.88 2.98
N VAL A 269 16.18 -5.65 3.16
CA VAL A 269 15.62 -4.43 2.58
C VAL A 269 16.10 -4.32 1.13
N LYS A 270 15.16 -4.33 0.19
CA LYS A 270 15.44 -4.41 -1.25
C LYS A 270 15.14 -3.09 -1.93
N ARG A 271 15.88 -2.82 -3.00
CA ARG A 271 15.57 -1.72 -3.91
C ARG A 271 14.15 -1.88 -4.45
N GLY A 272 13.36 -0.80 -4.36
CA GLY A 272 11.96 -0.79 -4.76
C GLY A 272 10.98 -1.07 -3.62
N ASP A 273 11.45 -1.52 -2.45
CA ASP A 273 10.59 -1.60 -1.27
C ASP A 273 10.05 -0.21 -0.90
N ILE A 274 8.76 -0.11 -0.61
CA ILE A 274 8.07 1.14 -0.28
C ILE A 274 7.58 1.08 1.16
N PHE A 275 7.98 2.06 1.95
CA PHE A 275 7.59 2.20 3.35
C PHE A 275 6.75 3.47 3.52
N PRO A 276 5.47 3.36 3.93
CA PRO A 276 4.64 4.52 4.22
C PRO A 276 5.08 5.18 5.53
N HIS A 277 5.03 6.51 5.56
CA HIS A 277 5.37 7.33 6.72
C HIS A 277 4.22 8.30 7.00
N ALA A 278 3.37 7.94 7.97
CA ALA A 278 2.14 8.67 8.24
C ALA A 278 2.37 10.06 8.84
N GLY A 279 3.37 10.22 9.72
CA GLY A 279 3.72 11.49 10.35
C GLY A 279 4.57 12.41 9.47
N TYR A 280 4.83 13.63 9.94
CA TYR A 280 5.86 14.50 9.35
C TYR A 280 7.25 13.93 9.66
N ALA A 281 8.22 14.18 8.78
CA ALA A 281 9.61 13.74 8.98
C ALA A 281 10.58 14.92 8.97
N ALA A 282 11.38 15.03 10.03
CA ALA A 282 12.47 16.01 10.09
C ALA A 282 13.73 15.46 9.41
N GLY A 283 14.07 15.98 8.24
CA GLY A 283 15.38 15.77 7.63
C GLY A 283 16.36 16.86 8.07
N THR A 284 17.65 16.66 7.83
CA THR A 284 18.68 17.70 8.00
C THR A 284 19.54 17.79 6.75
N THR A 285 20.09 18.97 6.48
CA THR A 285 21.14 19.13 5.46
C THR A 285 22.53 18.69 5.95
N ASN A 286 22.67 18.38 7.25
CA ASN A 286 23.87 17.81 7.85
C ASN A 286 24.04 16.35 7.41
N ILE A 287 25.20 16.03 6.83
CA ILE A 287 25.52 14.68 6.35
C ILE A 287 25.52 13.67 7.51
N GLY A 288 24.82 12.56 7.32
CA GLY A 288 24.68 11.48 8.32
C GLY A 288 23.49 11.63 9.26
N GLY A 289 22.82 12.80 9.26
CA GLY A 289 21.73 13.08 10.18
C GLY A 289 22.20 13.68 11.50
N VAL A 290 21.24 14.14 12.31
CA VAL A 290 21.46 14.55 13.70
C VAL A 290 20.87 13.48 14.62
N ALA A 291 21.62 13.07 15.64
CA ALA A 291 21.17 12.08 16.62
C ALA A 291 20.06 12.65 17.49
N ALA A 292 18.90 11.98 17.50
CA ALA A 292 17.74 12.40 18.29
C ALA A 292 16.96 11.19 18.81
N GLY A 293 16.61 11.23 20.10
CA GLY A 293 15.78 10.24 20.78
C GLY A 293 16.39 8.86 20.96
N ASP A 294 15.68 7.99 21.67
CA ASP A 294 16.12 6.63 21.99
C ASP A 294 15.89 5.63 20.84
N GLY A 295 16.51 4.45 20.96
CA GLY A 295 16.30 3.28 20.10
C GLY A 295 17.31 3.11 18.96
N ASP A 296 17.30 1.92 18.35
CA ASP A 296 18.18 1.59 17.25
C ASP A 296 17.80 2.36 15.98
N ARG A 297 18.79 3.04 15.41
CA ARG A 297 18.61 3.93 14.26
C ARG A 297 19.64 3.67 13.19
N ILE A 298 19.27 4.00 11.97
CA ILE A 298 20.13 3.94 10.81
C ILE A 298 20.09 5.27 10.07
N ALA A 299 21.25 5.68 9.55
CA ALA A 299 21.34 6.82 8.66
C ALA A 299 20.56 6.54 7.38
N THR A 300 19.79 7.52 6.97
CA THR A 300 19.09 7.52 5.70
C THR A 300 19.45 8.78 4.96
N ARG A 301 19.55 8.68 3.63
CA ARG A 301 19.62 9.84 2.75
C ARG A 301 18.41 9.82 1.85
N ILE A 302 17.62 10.87 1.93
CA ILE A 302 16.33 10.98 1.28
C ILE A 302 16.46 11.95 0.11
N LEU A 303 16.21 11.46 -1.10
CA LEU A 303 16.07 12.30 -2.28
C LEU A 303 14.68 12.97 -2.27
N VAL A 304 14.68 14.30 -2.20
CA VAL A 304 13.49 15.13 -2.25
C VAL A 304 13.33 15.65 -3.69
N PRO A 305 12.28 15.23 -4.42
CA PRO A 305 12.03 15.66 -5.79
C PRO A 305 11.38 17.06 -5.80
N PRO A 306 11.55 17.85 -6.89
CA PRO A 306 10.79 19.09 -7.08
C PRO A 306 9.29 18.80 -7.18
N GLY A 307 8.45 19.77 -6.84
CA GLY A 307 7.00 19.61 -6.75
C GLY A 307 6.52 18.94 -5.46
N SER A 308 7.45 18.53 -4.58
CA SER A 308 7.12 18.14 -3.21
C SER A 308 6.86 19.37 -2.33
N HIS A 309 6.66 19.15 -1.04
CA HIS A 309 6.61 20.21 -0.03
C HIS A 309 7.73 20.05 1.00
N GLY A 310 8.10 21.15 1.66
CA GLY A 310 8.96 21.12 2.83
C GLY A 310 9.15 22.51 3.42
N VAL A 311 9.53 22.60 4.70
CA VAL A 311 9.83 23.88 5.34
C VAL A 311 11.21 23.80 5.98
N TYR A 312 12.07 24.77 5.69
CA TYR A 312 13.37 24.89 6.33
C TYR A 312 13.23 25.68 7.63
N LEU A 313 13.48 25.01 8.76
CA LEU A 313 13.14 25.53 10.09
C LEU A 313 14.26 26.33 10.76
N GLU A 314 15.50 26.21 10.29
CA GLU A 314 16.68 26.83 10.90
C GLU A 314 16.51 28.32 11.29
N PRO A 315 15.84 29.19 10.51
CA PRO A 315 15.70 30.60 10.89
C PRO A 315 14.80 30.87 12.11
N PHE A 316 14.03 29.88 12.57
CA PHE A 316 13.07 30.06 13.67
C PHE A 316 12.87 28.82 14.55
N THR A 317 13.68 27.78 14.38
CA THR A 317 13.64 26.55 15.19
C THR A 317 14.03 26.83 16.66
N GLN A 318 13.58 25.95 17.55
CA GLN A 318 14.04 25.92 18.94
C GLN A 318 15.42 25.23 19.09
N HIS A 319 15.91 24.56 18.04
CA HIS A 319 17.19 23.81 18.02
C HIS A 319 18.09 24.27 16.85
N PRO A 320 18.75 25.45 16.95
CA PRO A 320 19.61 25.95 15.89
C PRO A 320 20.87 25.08 15.71
N GLY A 321 21.36 25.00 14.48
CA GLY A 321 22.51 24.21 14.04
C GLY A 321 22.15 22.83 13.48
N GLU A 322 20.90 22.41 13.65
CA GLU A 322 20.42 21.15 13.09
C GLU A 322 20.12 21.24 11.59
N ASN A 323 20.00 22.44 11.03
CA ASN A 323 19.68 22.69 9.62
C ASN A 323 18.47 21.86 9.16
N GLU A 324 17.43 21.86 9.99
CA GLU A 324 16.26 21.01 9.86
C GLU A 324 15.39 21.43 8.66
N VAL A 325 15.04 20.45 7.83
CA VAL A 325 14.02 20.56 6.79
C VAL A 325 12.89 19.60 7.16
N LEU A 326 11.75 20.17 7.52
CA LEU A 326 10.54 19.40 7.79
C LEU A 326 9.89 18.97 6.46
N LEU A 327 9.61 17.68 6.33
CA LEU A 327 8.93 17.06 5.20
C LEU A 327 7.44 16.80 5.55
N PRO A 328 6.53 16.81 4.56
CA PRO A 328 5.09 16.68 4.78
C PRO A 328 4.71 15.35 5.42
N ARG A 329 3.49 15.21 5.91
CA ARG A 329 2.95 13.94 6.38
C ARG A 329 2.40 13.09 5.23
N ASP A 330 2.02 11.85 5.50
CA ASP A 330 1.46 10.89 4.53
C ASP A 330 2.37 10.64 3.30
N MET A 331 3.68 10.57 3.55
CA MET A 331 4.68 10.30 2.52
C MET A 331 4.91 8.82 2.32
N LYS A 332 5.53 8.48 1.19
CA LYS A 332 6.12 7.15 0.97
C LYS A 332 7.59 7.28 0.65
N PHE A 333 8.38 6.40 1.25
CA PHE A 333 9.81 6.30 0.96
C PHE A 333 10.08 4.99 0.23
N MET A 334 10.58 5.11 -0.99
CA MET A 334 11.05 3.96 -1.76
C MET A 334 12.55 3.79 -1.58
N VAL A 335 12.99 2.57 -1.29
CA VAL A 335 14.41 2.23 -1.20
C VAL A 335 15.03 2.31 -2.59
N ASP A 336 16.02 3.18 -2.75
CA ASP A 336 16.80 3.30 -3.97
C ASP A 336 18.08 2.46 -3.95
N GLY A 337 18.59 2.16 -2.74
CA GLY A 337 19.76 1.30 -2.53
C GLY A 337 20.26 1.33 -1.09
N LEU A 338 21.34 0.59 -0.85
CA LEU A 338 22.08 0.56 0.42
C LEU A 338 23.50 1.06 0.18
N GLY A 339 24.12 1.65 1.20
CA GLY A 339 25.48 2.17 1.16
C GLY A 339 26.06 2.36 2.55
N THR A 340 27.11 3.17 2.64
CA THR A 340 27.79 3.49 3.91
C THR A 340 28.13 4.98 3.99
N LEU A 341 28.16 5.51 5.19
CA LEU A 341 28.74 6.82 5.49
C LEU A 341 30.28 6.75 5.44
N PRO A 342 30.98 7.90 5.44
CA PRO A 342 32.45 7.94 5.42
C PRO A 342 33.13 7.22 6.59
N ASP A 343 32.44 7.12 7.73
CA ASP A 343 32.91 6.38 8.91
C ASP A 343 32.65 4.86 8.85
N GLY A 344 32.05 4.38 7.76
CA GLY A 344 31.72 2.97 7.52
C GLY A 344 30.36 2.54 8.06
N SER A 345 29.62 3.41 8.76
CA SER A 345 28.30 3.07 9.27
C SER A 345 27.28 2.86 8.13
N PRO A 346 26.29 1.96 8.28
CA PRO A 346 25.29 1.69 7.23
C PRO A 346 24.41 2.89 6.89
N LEU A 347 24.06 3.02 5.61
CA LEU A 347 23.23 4.08 5.06
C LEU A 347 22.17 3.50 4.12
N VAL A 348 20.91 3.89 4.30
CA VAL A 348 19.83 3.56 3.35
C VAL A 348 19.56 4.75 2.44
N TYR A 349 19.62 4.54 1.13
CA TYR A 349 19.21 5.56 0.16
C TYR A 349 17.71 5.43 -0.09
N LEU A 350 16.99 6.51 0.19
CA LEU A 350 15.55 6.62 0.00
C LEU A 350 15.25 7.68 -1.03
N ARG A 351 14.14 7.51 -1.74
CA ARG A 351 13.51 8.59 -2.50
C ARG A 351 12.07 8.75 -2.06
N MET A 352 11.63 10.00 -1.99
CA MET A 352 10.23 10.30 -1.76
C MET A 352 9.43 10.03 -3.05
N VAL A 353 8.31 9.32 -2.92
CA VAL A 353 7.46 8.86 -4.03
C VAL A 353 5.97 9.08 -3.77
#